data_AF-A0A815WY56-F1
#
_entry.id   AF-A0A815WY56-F1
#
_cell.length_a   1.000
_cell.length_b   1.000
_cell.length_c   1.000
_cell.angle_alpha   90.00
_cell.angle_beta   90.00
_cell.angle_gamma   90.00
#
_symmetry.space_group_name_H-M   'P 1'
#
loop_
_entity.id
_entity.type
_entity.pdbx_description
1 polymer ?
#
loop_
_entity_poly.entity_id
_entity_poly.type
_entity_poly.pdbx_seq_one_letter_code
_entity_poly.pdbx_strand_id
1 'polypeptide(L)'
;ITKEYLIHIDIYEKINFNYRGSLFLPIKFPFLPVERISVKLNLSNENNIIQYCNDNQCINGQCIQYLNNPNQRNFCRCKSGWTGKYCNISYVSTCSFDSLCVGIGSNNRSICICPINKFGSQCLLTNNICRRKNQCQNNGFTGNRCQISDTKIILKFDKNILLSSNLLIFFHFFHLLSNTLHSRSINLLLKCENDSSLVIYWSNPFNIIFIQISPFEYYSITDKTIHDQSSIIIHTINQLDRCRSIYNI
;
A
#
# COMPACT_ATOMS: atom_id res chain seq x y z
N ILE A 1 -1.34 -39.52 -7.18
CA ILE A 1 -1.33 -38.25 -7.96
C ILE A 1 -0.98 -37.12 -7.00
N THR A 2 0.25 -36.62 -7.04
CA THR A 2 0.69 -35.49 -6.23
C THR A 2 0.15 -34.20 -6.85
N LYS A 3 -0.78 -33.53 -6.18
CA LYS A 3 -1.25 -32.20 -6.60
C LYS A 3 -0.17 -31.18 -6.26
N GLU A 4 0.39 -30.55 -7.28
CA GLU A 4 1.25 -29.38 -7.11
C GLU A 4 0.36 -28.15 -6.92
N TYR A 5 0.55 -27.44 -5.82
CA TYR A 5 -0.13 -26.18 -5.56
C TYR A 5 0.82 -25.02 -5.85
N LEU A 6 0.26 -23.93 -6.34
CA LEU A 6 1.01 -22.72 -6.66
C LEU A 6 0.22 -21.49 -6.24
N ILE A 7 0.95 -20.45 -5.87
CA ILE A 7 0.41 -19.12 -5.60
C ILE A 7 0.68 -18.28 -6.83
N HIS A 8 -0.40 -17.75 -7.41
CA HIS A 8 -0.36 -16.77 -8.48
C HIS A 8 -0.54 -15.38 -7.90
N ILE A 9 0.37 -14.45 -8.21
CA ILE A 9 0.33 -13.07 -7.72
C ILE A 9 0.32 -12.13 -8.91
N ASP A 10 -0.76 -11.39 -9.08
CA ASP A 10 -0.85 -10.30 -10.06
C ASP A 10 -0.47 -8.95 -9.44
N ILE A 11 0.22 -8.12 -10.22
CA ILE A 11 0.67 -6.79 -9.80
C ILE A 11 0.03 -5.74 -10.70
N TYR A 12 -0.63 -4.77 -10.07
CA TYR A 12 -1.31 -3.66 -10.73
C TYR A 12 -0.92 -2.33 -10.09
N GLU A 13 -0.87 -1.27 -10.91
CA GLU A 13 -0.82 0.10 -10.41
C GLU A 13 -2.11 0.46 -9.68
N LYS A 14 -1.97 1.20 -8.58
CA LYS A 14 -3.12 1.54 -7.74
C LYS A 14 -4.00 2.66 -8.32
N ILE A 15 -3.45 3.55 -9.15
CA ILE A 15 -4.17 4.71 -9.69
C ILE A 15 -4.87 4.35 -10.99
N ASN A 16 -4.11 3.87 -11.98
CA ASN A 16 -4.62 3.62 -13.32
C ASN A 16 -5.04 2.17 -13.56
N PHE A 17 -4.82 1.27 -12.58
CA PHE A 17 -5.00 -0.17 -12.73
C PHE A 17 -4.20 -0.80 -13.89
N ASN A 18 -3.11 -0.15 -14.30
CA ASN A 18 -2.21 -0.71 -15.29
C ASN A 18 -1.56 -1.97 -14.71
N TYR A 19 -1.65 -3.05 -15.45
CA TYR A 19 -1.00 -4.30 -15.09
C TYR A 19 0.51 -4.19 -15.29
N ARG A 20 1.27 -4.66 -14.30
CA ARG A 20 2.74 -4.62 -14.31
C ARG A 20 3.40 -5.99 -14.46
N GLY A 21 2.64 -7.07 -14.27
CA GLY A 21 3.14 -8.44 -14.42
C GLY A 21 2.59 -9.38 -13.35
N SER A 22 2.95 -10.64 -13.48
CA SER A 22 2.55 -11.68 -12.51
C SER A 22 3.72 -12.58 -12.16
N LEU A 23 3.62 -13.17 -10.98
CA LEU A 23 4.58 -14.08 -10.42
C LEU A 23 3.88 -15.39 -10.06
N PHE A 24 4.60 -16.50 -10.17
CA PHE A 24 4.12 -17.79 -9.68
C PHE A 24 5.08 -18.32 -8.62
N LEU A 25 4.55 -18.90 -7.55
CA LEU A 25 5.33 -19.44 -6.46
C LEU A 25 4.87 -20.87 -6.18
N PRO A 26 5.71 -21.89 -6.40
CA PRO A 26 5.35 -23.27 -6.09
C PRO A 26 5.29 -23.49 -4.58
N ILE A 27 4.23 -24.15 -4.11
CA ILE A 27 4.09 -24.59 -2.71
C ILE A 27 4.75 -25.96 -2.59
N LYS A 28 5.83 -26.04 -1.82
CA LYS A 28 6.62 -27.27 -1.66
C LYS A 28 5.93 -28.30 -0.75
N PHE A 29 5.24 -27.85 0.30
CA PHE A 29 4.67 -28.73 1.32
C PHE A 29 3.16 -28.48 1.54
N PRO A 30 2.30 -28.86 0.58
CA PRO A 30 0.87 -28.55 0.63
C PRO A 30 0.09 -29.26 1.75
N PHE A 31 0.71 -30.20 2.47
CA PHE A 31 0.10 -31.02 3.52
C PHE A 31 0.43 -30.53 4.95
N LEU A 32 1.30 -29.53 5.12
CA LEU A 32 1.63 -29.00 6.45
C LEU A 32 0.61 -27.91 6.84
N PRO A 33 -0.17 -28.09 7.93
CA PRO A 33 -1.35 -27.25 8.22
C PRO A 33 -1.10 -25.76 8.44
N VAL A 34 0.14 -25.30 8.63
CA VAL A 34 0.45 -23.89 8.93
C VAL A 34 1.82 -23.46 8.38
N GLU A 35 2.12 -23.70 7.10
CA GLU A 35 3.31 -23.08 6.49
C GLU A 35 3.03 -21.60 6.17
N ARG A 36 3.64 -20.68 6.92
CA ARG A 36 3.62 -19.26 6.58
C ARG A 36 4.62 -18.99 5.47
N ILE A 37 4.11 -18.67 4.28
CA ILE A 37 4.94 -18.34 3.12
C ILE A 37 5.23 -16.82 3.15
N SER A 38 6.51 -16.45 3.25
CA SER A 38 6.99 -15.06 3.13
C SER A 38 7.86 -14.93 1.88
N VAL A 39 7.55 -13.94 1.05
CA VAL A 39 8.18 -13.79 -0.27
C VAL A 39 8.62 -12.35 -0.43
N LYS A 40 9.90 -12.14 -0.72
CA LYS A 40 10.41 -10.84 -1.12
C LYS A 40 10.15 -10.63 -2.60
N LEU A 41 9.27 -9.68 -2.92
CA LEU A 41 9.00 -9.26 -4.30
C LEU A 41 9.95 -8.15 -4.69
N ASN A 42 10.81 -8.40 -5.68
CA ASN A 42 11.66 -7.37 -6.27
C ASN A 42 10.92 -6.77 -7.47
N LEU A 43 10.38 -5.56 -7.31
CA LEU A 43 9.77 -4.80 -8.38
C LEU A 43 10.84 -3.85 -8.94
N SER A 44 11.37 -4.13 -10.13
CA SER A 44 12.28 -3.22 -10.83
C SER A 44 11.53 -1.97 -11.28
N ASN A 45 12.22 -0.82 -11.19
CA ASN A 45 11.68 0.49 -11.57
C ASN A 45 11.69 0.73 -13.09
N GLU A 46 12.47 -0.09 -13.81
CA GLU A 46 12.47 -0.09 -15.26
C GLU A 46 11.09 -0.50 -15.77
N ASN A 47 10.69 0.02 -16.92
CA ASN A 47 9.50 -0.42 -17.64
C ASN A 47 9.68 -1.92 -17.94
N ASN A 48 9.32 -2.79 -17.00
CA ASN A 48 9.34 -4.23 -17.17
C ASN A 48 8.43 -4.51 -18.34
N ILE A 49 9.04 -4.74 -19.50
CA ILE A 49 8.34 -5.05 -20.72
C ILE A 49 7.61 -6.34 -20.42
N ILE A 50 6.28 -6.26 -20.35
CA ILE A 50 5.42 -7.43 -20.22
C ILE A 50 5.80 -8.35 -21.38
N GLN A 51 6.39 -9.50 -21.07
CA GLN A 51 6.76 -10.47 -22.09
C GLN A 51 5.49 -11.21 -22.51
N TYR A 52 5.06 -10.93 -23.73
CA TYR A 52 3.96 -11.63 -24.37
C TYR A 52 4.49 -12.93 -24.99
N CYS A 53 3.66 -13.96 -24.95
CA CYS A 53 3.94 -15.23 -25.62
C CYS A 53 3.09 -15.37 -26.88
N ASN A 54 3.58 -16.14 -27.84
CA ASN A 54 2.92 -16.39 -29.12
C ASN A 54 1.85 -17.50 -29.05
N ASP A 55 1.28 -17.75 -27.87
CA ASP A 55 0.27 -18.80 -27.70
C ASP A 55 -1.13 -18.24 -28.00
N ASN A 56 -1.76 -18.80 -29.04
CA ASN A 56 -3.10 -18.42 -29.49
C ASN A 56 -4.23 -19.12 -28.70
N GLN A 57 -3.92 -19.92 -27.68
CA GLN A 57 -4.94 -20.60 -26.87
C GLN A 57 -5.78 -19.64 -26.01
N CYS A 58 -5.31 -18.40 -25.78
CA CYS A 58 -6.03 -17.41 -24.98
C CYS A 58 -7.13 -16.72 -25.81
N ILE A 59 -8.37 -17.22 -25.75
CA ILE A 59 -9.48 -16.76 -26.61
C ILE A 59 -9.86 -15.31 -26.31
N ASN A 60 -10.25 -15.03 -25.06
CA ASN A 60 -10.63 -13.68 -24.61
C ASN A 60 -9.59 -13.10 -23.65
N GLY A 61 -8.33 -13.09 -24.07
CA GLY A 61 -7.24 -12.69 -23.20
C GLY A 61 -5.95 -12.39 -23.95
N GLN A 62 -4.87 -12.30 -23.19
CA GLN A 62 -3.51 -12.17 -23.69
C GLN A 62 -2.63 -13.22 -23.03
N CYS A 63 -1.75 -13.84 -23.81
CA CYS A 63 -0.74 -14.74 -23.27
C CYS A 63 0.39 -13.92 -22.64
N ILE A 64 0.69 -14.17 -21.37
CA ILE A 64 1.71 -13.45 -20.60
C ILE A 64 2.66 -14.43 -19.92
N GLN A 65 3.95 -14.06 -19.91
CA GLN A 65 5.00 -14.74 -19.16
C GLN A 65 5.08 -14.29 -17.70
N TYR A 66 5.35 -15.25 -16.81
CA TYR A 66 5.66 -14.93 -15.42
C TYR A 66 7.02 -14.24 -15.29
N LEU A 67 7.08 -13.18 -14.49
CA LEU A 67 8.30 -12.38 -14.32
C LEU A 67 9.45 -13.15 -13.67
N ASN A 68 9.16 -14.08 -12.76
CA ASN A 68 10.17 -14.77 -11.94
C ASN A 68 10.63 -16.13 -12.51
N ASN A 69 10.62 -16.31 -13.83
CA ASN A 69 10.79 -17.64 -14.39
C ASN A 69 11.98 -17.81 -15.36
N PRO A 70 12.92 -18.73 -15.07
CA PRO A 70 13.90 -19.19 -16.06
C PRO A 70 13.28 -20.07 -17.17
N ASN A 71 12.13 -20.71 -16.93
CA ASN A 71 11.53 -21.69 -17.86
C ASN A 71 10.40 -21.12 -18.73
N GLN A 72 10.25 -19.79 -18.80
CA GLN A 72 9.23 -19.12 -19.64
C GLN A 72 7.82 -19.72 -19.49
N ARG A 73 7.38 -20.05 -18.26
CA ARG A 73 5.97 -20.46 -18.08
C ARG A 73 5.07 -19.28 -18.41
N ASN A 74 3.99 -19.61 -19.09
CA ASN A 74 3.00 -18.68 -19.60
C ASN A 74 1.64 -18.93 -18.96
N PHE A 75 0.78 -17.92 -19.00
CA PHE A 75 -0.63 -18.06 -18.65
C PHE A 75 -1.49 -17.09 -19.48
N CYS A 76 -2.78 -17.38 -19.57
CA CYS A 76 -3.73 -16.47 -20.19
C CYS A 76 -4.24 -15.47 -19.15
N ARG A 77 -3.94 -14.19 -19.36
CA ARG A 77 -4.59 -13.09 -18.64
C ARG A 77 -5.88 -12.73 -19.36
N CYS A 78 -7.01 -13.01 -18.72
CA CYS A 78 -8.31 -12.79 -19.33
C CYS A 78 -8.74 -11.33 -19.29
N LYS A 79 -9.53 -10.94 -20.29
CA LYS A 79 -10.26 -9.67 -20.29
C LYS A 79 -11.36 -9.71 -19.23
N SER A 80 -11.81 -8.54 -18.79
CA SER A 80 -12.89 -8.44 -17.80
C SER A 80 -14.15 -9.17 -18.30
N GLY A 81 -14.81 -9.92 -17.42
CA GLY A 81 -15.95 -10.79 -17.75
C GLY A 81 -15.57 -12.18 -18.29
N TRP A 82 -14.28 -12.51 -18.42
CA TRP A 82 -13.81 -13.83 -18.85
C TRP A 82 -12.86 -14.48 -17.85
N THR A 83 -12.95 -15.80 -17.69
CA THR A 83 -12.15 -16.61 -16.78
C THR A 83 -11.82 -17.98 -17.38
N GLY A 84 -11.11 -18.80 -16.61
CA GLY A 84 -10.64 -20.12 -17.00
C GLY A 84 -9.23 -20.08 -17.58
N LYS A 85 -8.59 -21.26 -17.65
CA LYS A 85 -7.21 -21.42 -18.15
C LYS A 85 -6.98 -20.78 -19.53
N TYR A 86 -8.01 -20.77 -20.37
CA TYR A 86 -7.98 -20.28 -21.75
C TYR A 86 -8.90 -19.08 -22.00
N CYS A 87 -9.41 -18.45 -20.94
CA CYS A 87 -10.34 -17.31 -21.04
C CYS A 87 -11.60 -17.61 -21.87
N ASN A 88 -12.15 -18.81 -21.71
CA ASN A 88 -13.30 -19.32 -22.46
C ASN A 88 -14.60 -19.34 -21.66
N ILE A 89 -14.55 -19.05 -20.36
CA ILE A 89 -15.72 -19.06 -19.47
C ILE A 89 -16.13 -17.61 -19.21
N SER A 90 -17.36 -17.24 -19.55
CA SER A 90 -17.91 -15.92 -19.25
C SER A 90 -18.43 -15.86 -17.81
N TYR A 91 -18.34 -14.69 -17.18
CA TYR A 91 -18.97 -14.41 -15.89
C TYR A 91 -19.39 -12.95 -15.80
N VAL A 92 -20.35 -12.66 -14.92
CA VAL A 92 -20.80 -11.30 -14.64
C VAL A 92 -20.02 -10.77 -13.44
N SER A 93 -19.36 -9.62 -13.59
CA SER A 93 -18.63 -9.00 -12.50
C SER A 93 -19.60 -8.37 -11.50
N THR A 94 -19.30 -8.52 -10.21
CA THR A 94 -20.05 -7.90 -9.10
C THR A 94 -19.27 -6.75 -8.47
N CYS A 95 -18.22 -6.28 -9.14
CA CYS A 95 -17.38 -5.19 -8.66
C CYS A 95 -18.06 -3.83 -8.91
N SER A 96 -17.68 -2.80 -8.16
CA SER A 96 -18.05 -1.41 -8.44
C SER A 96 -17.64 -1.01 -9.86
N PHE A 97 -18.43 -0.14 -10.51
CA PHE A 97 -18.22 0.25 -11.91
C PHE A 97 -16.86 0.91 -12.19
N ASP A 98 -16.33 1.66 -11.23
CA ASP A 98 -15.04 2.35 -11.27
C ASP A 98 -13.87 1.49 -10.77
N SER A 99 -14.06 0.19 -10.60
CA SER A 99 -13.04 -0.75 -10.14
C SER A 99 -12.68 -1.76 -11.23
N LEU A 100 -11.48 -2.33 -11.17
CA LEU A 100 -11.05 -3.35 -12.12
C LEU A 100 -11.43 -4.74 -11.63
N CYS A 101 -12.27 -5.44 -12.39
CA CYS A 101 -12.57 -6.85 -12.15
C CYS A 101 -11.57 -7.75 -12.90
N VAL A 102 -10.78 -8.51 -12.14
CA VAL A 102 -9.67 -9.33 -12.68
C VAL A 102 -9.99 -10.81 -12.80
N GLY A 103 -11.11 -11.26 -12.24
CA GLY A 103 -11.48 -12.67 -12.28
C GLY A 103 -12.56 -13.02 -11.27
N ILE A 104 -12.77 -14.32 -11.09
CA ILE A 104 -13.70 -14.89 -10.12
C ILE A 104 -12.97 -15.96 -9.29
N GLY A 105 -13.11 -15.91 -7.98
CA GLY A 105 -12.53 -16.87 -7.05
C GLY A 105 -13.29 -18.21 -7.03
N SER A 106 -12.74 -19.18 -6.30
CA SER A 106 -13.33 -20.53 -6.14
C SER A 106 -14.72 -20.53 -5.49
N ASN A 107 -15.06 -19.47 -4.76
CA ASN A 107 -16.36 -19.26 -4.12
C ASN A 107 -17.35 -18.47 -5.00
N ASN A 108 -17.09 -18.36 -6.31
CA ASN A 108 -17.90 -17.63 -7.26
C ASN A 108 -18.03 -16.12 -6.95
N ARG A 109 -17.05 -15.55 -6.24
CA ARG A 109 -17.00 -14.10 -5.96
C ARG A 109 -16.01 -13.41 -6.89
N SER A 110 -16.41 -12.27 -7.44
CA SER A 110 -15.51 -11.44 -8.26
C SER A 110 -14.31 -10.99 -7.44
N ILE A 111 -13.14 -10.99 -8.07
CA ILE A 111 -11.91 -10.43 -7.52
C ILE A 111 -11.79 -9.01 -8.08
N CYS A 112 -11.83 -8.03 -7.20
CA CYS A 112 -11.91 -6.61 -7.55
C CYS A 112 -10.67 -5.87 -7.04
N ILE A 113 -10.10 -4.99 -7.88
CA ILE A 113 -9.05 -4.05 -7.50
C ILE A 113 -9.70 -2.68 -7.33
N CYS A 114 -9.68 -2.19 -6.10
CA CYS A 114 -10.39 -0.96 -5.73
C CYS A 114 -9.57 0.29 -6.02
N PRO A 115 -10.23 1.40 -6.42
CA PRO A 115 -9.59 2.72 -6.46
C PRO A 115 -9.16 3.17 -5.06
N ILE A 116 -8.28 4.17 -4.98
CA ILE A 116 -7.65 4.65 -3.73
C ILE A 116 -8.65 4.95 -2.60
N ASN A 117 -9.85 5.39 -2.96
CA ASN A 117 -10.91 5.82 -2.05
C ASN A 117 -12.01 4.78 -1.84
N LYS A 118 -11.87 3.54 -2.31
CA LYS A 118 -12.85 2.48 -2.08
C LYS A 118 -12.21 1.21 -1.54
N PHE A 119 -13.01 0.42 -0.84
CA PHE A 119 -12.58 -0.83 -0.23
C PHE A 119 -13.74 -1.82 -0.12
N GLY A 120 -13.44 -2.97 0.46
CA GLY A 120 -14.36 -4.12 0.53
C GLY A 120 -14.21 -5.05 -0.67
N SER A 121 -14.76 -6.24 -0.56
CA SER A 121 -14.61 -7.31 -1.56
C SER A 121 -15.10 -6.94 -2.96
N GLN A 122 -16.09 -6.05 -3.04
CA GLN A 122 -16.69 -5.56 -4.29
C GLN A 122 -16.33 -4.09 -4.59
N CYS A 123 -15.48 -3.47 -3.79
CA CYS A 123 -15.15 -2.04 -3.90
C CYS A 123 -16.37 -1.10 -3.84
N LEU A 124 -17.48 -1.51 -3.21
CA LEU A 124 -18.69 -0.68 -3.09
C LEU A 124 -18.61 0.30 -1.91
N LEU A 125 -17.72 0.06 -0.94
CA LEU A 125 -17.58 0.90 0.24
C LEU A 125 -16.62 2.04 -0.07
N THR A 126 -17.07 3.28 0.07
CA THR A 126 -16.20 4.45 -0.07
C THR A 126 -15.52 4.75 1.26
N ASN A 127 -14.21 4.90 1.20
CA ASN A 127 -13.44 5.44 2.30
C ASN A 127 -13.69 6.94 2.40
N ASN A 128 -14.66 7.31 3.22
CA ASN A 128 -15.03 8.70 3.48
C ASN A 128 -14.08 9.38 4.48
N ILE A 129 -12.86 8.87 4.75
CA ILE A 129 -11.89 9.54 5.63
C ILE A 129 -11.67 11.01 5.18
N CYS A 130 -11.60 11.28 3.88
CA CYS A 130 -11.49 12.66 3.37
C CYS A 130 -12.80 13.47 3.44
N ARG A 131 -13.95 12.81 3.62
CA ARG A 131 -15.28 13.44 3.63
C ARG A 131 -15.81 13.65 5.04
N ARG A 132 -15.34 12.85 6.01
CA ARG A 132 -15.61 13.01 7.43
C ARG A 132 -14.40 13.65 8.08
N LYS A 133 -14.49 14.95 8.38
CA LYS A 133 -13.67 15.54 9.45
C LYS A 133 -13.83 14.64 10.67
N ASN A 134 -12.75 13.94 11.04
CA ASN A 134 -12.62 12.99 12.14
C ASN A 134 -13.74 13.08 13.19
N GLN A 135 -14.79 12.26 13.05
CA GLN A 135 -15.83 12.14 14.08
C GLN A 135 -15.47 11.08 15.13
N CYS A 136 -14.49 10.21 14.86
CA CYS A 136 -14.13 9.12 15.77
C CYS A 136 -12.60 8.98 15.90
N GLN A 137 -11.97 9.86 16.69
CA GLN A 137 -10.61 9.60 17.18
C GLN A 137 -10.31 10.42 18.45
N ASN A 138 -11.11 10.25 19.51
CA ASN A 138 -10.93 10.82 20.84
C ASN A 138 -10.45 12.28 20.94
N ASN A 139 -10.59 13.11 19.90
CA ASN A 139 -10.00 14.45 19.77
C ASN A 139 -8.54 14.59 20.28
N GLY A 140 -7.72 13.55 20.16
CA GLY A 140 -6.35 13.56 20.68
C GLY A 140 -6.23 13.28 22.17
N PHE A 141 -7.01 12.34 22.69
CA PHE A 141 -6.93 11.91 24.08
C PHE A 141 -6.83 10.37 24.21
N THR A 142 -5.99 9.91 25.14
CA THR A 142 -5.72 8.51 25.49
C THR A 142 -5.89 8.24 27.00
N GLY A 143 -5.69 6.98 27.40
CA GLY A 143 -5.92 6.49 28.76
C GLY A 143 -7.30 5.86 28.95
N ASN A 144 -7.46 5.10 30.03
CA ASN A 144 -8.69 4.33 30.32
C ASN A 144 -9.96 5.21 30.41
N ARG A 145 -9.80 6.51 30.68
CA ARG A 145 -10.89 7.50 30.75
C ARG A 145 -10.68 8.65 29.77
N CYS A 146 -9.84 8.49 28.74
CA CYS A 146 -9.47 9.55 27.80
C CYS A 146 -8.94 10.82 28.52
N GLN A 147 -8.21 10.63 29.62
CA GLN A 147 -7.74 11.73 30.47
C GLN A 147 -6.37 12.28 30.07
N ILE A 148 -5.62 11.57 29.22
CA ILE A 148 -4.28 11.96 28.80
C ILE A 148 -4.40 12.61 27.43
N SER A 149 -3.95 13.85 27.26
CA SER A 149 -3.91 14.47 25.93
C SER A 149 -2.70 13.99 25.14
N ASP A 150 -2.94 13.52 23.93
CA ASP A 150 -1.91 13.10 22.98
C ASP A 150 -1.16 14.31 22.42
N THR A 151 0.08 14.07 22.00
CA THR A 151 0.87 15.06 21.27
C THR A 151 0.22 15.33 19.93
N LYS A 152 -0.12 16.60 19.67
CA LYS A 152 -0.74 17.04 18.42
C LYS A 152 0.34 17.56 17.48
N ILE A 153 0.49 16.90 16.34
CA ILE A 153 1.47 17.28 15.31
C ILE A 153 0.69 17.85 14.12
N ILE A 154 1.02 19.08 13.74
CA ILE A 154 0.43 19.82 12.63
C ILE A 154 1.52 20.07 11.60
N LEU A 155 1.38 19.45 10.44
CA LEU A 155 2.29 19.62 9.32
C LEU A 155 1.68 20.50 8.24
N LYS A 156 2.44 21.48 7.81
CA LYS A 156 2.17 22.29 6.63
C LYS A 156 3.21 21.96 5.57
N PHE A 157 2.85 22.13 4.31
CA PHE A 157 3.78 21.92 3.21
C PHE A 157 4.01 23.26 2.51
N ASP A 158 5.27 23.58 2.26
CA ASP A 158 5.63 24.71 1.42
C ASP A 158 5.11 24.50 0.00
N LYS A 159 4.78 25.59 -0.70
CA LYS A 159 4.27 25.60 -2.08
C LYS A 159 5.21 24.91 -3.06
N ASN A 160 6.50 24.85 -2.73
CA ASN A 160 7.55 24.24 -3.54
C ASN A 160 7.58 22.70 -3.44
N ILE A 161 6.76 22.10 -2.57
CA ILE A 161 6.59 20.65 -2.46
C ILE A 161 5.34 20.25 -3.24
N LEU A 162 5.55 19.65 -4.42
CA LEU A 162 4.47 19.12 -5.25
C LEU A 162 3.94 17.82 -4.63
N LEU A 163 2.72 17.85 -4.13
CA LEU A 163 2.02 16.68 -3.56
C LEU A 163 0.88 16.26 -4.49
N SER A 164 0.81 14.97 -4.79
CA SER A 164 -0.32 14.40 -5.54
C SER A 164 -1.61 14.44 -4.71
N SER A 165 -2.75 14.56 -5.39
CA SER A 165 -4.08 14.45 -4.76
C SER A 165 -4.24 13.07 -4.09
N ASN A 166 -4.69 13.05 -2.82
CA ASN A 166 -4.92 11.84 -2.01
C ASN A 166 -3.68 10.98 -1.75
N LEU A 167 -2.65 11.61 -1.18
CA LEU A 167 -1.36 11.00 -0.91
C LEU A 167 -1.33 10.28 0.44
N LEU A 168 -0.77 9.07 0.46
CA LEU A 168 -0.47 8.36 1.70
C LEU A 168 0.87 8.84 2.25
N ILE A 169 0.86 9.27 3.50
CA ILE A 169 2.03 9.78 4.20
C ILE A 169 2.31 8.87 5.39
N PHE A 170 3.52 8.35 5.46
CA PHE A 170 3.96 7.50 6.57
C PHE A 170 4.77 8.32 7.56
N PHE A 171 4.43 8.19 8.84
CA PHE A 171 5.16 8.77 9.94
C PHE A 171 6.01 7.69 10.58
N HIS A 172 7.29 7.96 10.73
CA HIS A 172 8.22 7.09 11.45
C HIS A 172 8.66 7.78 12.73
N PHE A 173 8.15 7.27 13.84
CA PHE A 173 8.52 7.72 15.18
C PHE A 173 9.65 6.84 15.70
N PHE A 174 10.74 7.47 16.12
CA PHE A 174 11.88 6.79 16.71
C PHE A 174 12.04 7.23 18.16
N HIS A 175 12.09 6.26 19.07
CA HIS A 175 12.41 6.49 20.46
C HIS A 175 13.82 5.95 20.76
N LEU A 176 14.73 6.86 21.12
CA LEU A 176 16.13 6.62 21.42
C LEU A 176 16.28 6.39 22.92
N LEU A 177 16.41 5.13 23.33
CA LEU A 177 16.72 4.75 24.71
C LEU A 177 18.23 4.49 24.80
N SER A 178 18.93 5.17 25.70
CA SER A 178 20.39 5.22 25.77
C SER A 178 21.10 3.87 25.97
N ASN A 179 20.39 2.76 26.14
CA ASN A 179 20.95 1.42 26.38
C ASN A 179 20.13 0.23 25.78
N THR A 180 19.18 0.45 24.87
CA THR A 180 18.37 -0.67 24.29
C THR A 180 18.08 -0.52 22.78
N LEU A 181 17.53 -1.57 22.16
CA LEU A 181 17.05 -1.57 20.78
C LEU A 181 16.10 -0.39 20.55
N HIS A 182 16.49 0.50 19.63
CA HIS A 182 15.66 1.60 19.14
C HIS A 182 14.28 1.10 18.72
N SER A 183 13.22 1.66 19.32
CA SER A 183 11.85 1.32 18.92
C SER A 183 11.40 2.25 17.80
N ARG A 184 10.95 1.65 16.70
CA ARG A 184 10.36 2.35 15.55
C ARG A 184 8.88 2.04 15.51
N SER A 185 8.06 3.08 15.52
CA SER A 185 6.62 2.97 15.28
C SER A 185 6.25 3.64 13.96
N ILE A 186 5.33 3.03 13.21
CA ILE A 186 4.86 3.56 11.94
C ILE A 186 3.39 3.91 12.07
N ASN A 187 3.04 5.15 11.73
CA ASN A 187 1.65 5.58 11.56
C ASN A 187 1.41 5.94 10.08
N LEU A 188 0.20 5.71 9.60
CA LEU A 188 -0.21 6.01 8.24
C LEU A 188 -1.33 7.04 8.28
N LEU A 189 -1.16 8.13 7.54
CA LEU A 189 -2.22 9.10 7.35
C LEU A 189 -2.43 9.42 5.88
N LEU A 190 -3.69 9.54 5.49
CA LEU A 190 -4.09 9.99 4.16
C LEU A 190 -4.21 11.51 4.16
N LYS A 191 -3.44 12.18 3.30
CA LYS A 191 -3.56 13.62 3.03
C LYS A 191 -4.59 13.83 1.93
N CYS A 192 -5.69 14.50 2.25
CA CYS A 192 -6.75 14.79 1.29
C CYS A 192 -6.48 16.09 0.52
N GLU A 193 -7.04 16.20 -0.68
CA GLU A 193 -6.77 17.29 -1.63
C GLU A 193 -7.10 18.70 -1.07
N ASN A 194 -8.17 18.82 -0.28
CA ASN A 194 -8.63 20.11 0.26
C ASN A 194 -7.94 20.54 1.57
N ASP A 195 -7.08 19.71 2.16
CA ASP A 195 -6.48 20.04 3.45
C ASP A 195 -5.29 21.00 3.28
N SER A 196 -5.30 22.15 3.93
CA SER A 196 -4.13 23.06 3.94
C SER A 196 -3.00 22.57 4.84
N SER A 197 -3.32 21.66 5.76
CA SER A 197 -2.39 21.11 6.76
C SER A 197 -2.83 19.73 7.17
N LEU A 198 -1.88 18.89 7.56
CA LEU A 198 -2.11 17.56 8.08
C LEU A 198 -2.02 17.59 9.60
N VAL A 199 -2.98 16.95 10.27
CA VAL A 199 -3.02 16.85 11.73
C VAL A 199 -3.01 15.39 12.15
N ILE A 200 -2.09 15.03 13.04
CA ILE A 200 -2.00 13.70 13.66
C ILE A 200 -1.86 13.85 15.18
N TYR A 201 -2.43 12.89 15.90
CA TYR A 201 -2.29 12.76 17.35
C TYR A 201 -1.46 11.51 17.67
N TRP A 202 -0.51 11.65 18.59
CA TRP A 202 0.41 10.58 18.95
C TRP A 202 0.58 10.48 20.46
N SER A 203 0.40 9.28 21.01
CA SER A 203 0.32 9.04 22.46
C SER A 203 1.63 8.55 23.09
N ASN A 204 2.55 8.04 22.29
CA ASN A 204 3.75 7.36 22.76
C ASN A 204 4.97 8.31 22.74
N PRO A 205 5.96 8.10 23.61
CA PRO A 205 7.19 8.90 23.58
C PRO A 205 7.98 8.67 22.29
N PHE A 206 8.63 9.72 21.80
CA PHE A 206 9.53 9.69 20.65
C PHE A 206 10.58 10.80 20.76
N ASN A 207 11.68 10.65 20.01
CA ASN A 207 12.77 11.63 19.91
C ASN A 207 12.84 12.22 18.51
N ILE A 208 12.68 11.38 17.48
CA ILE A 208 12.83 11.78 16.07
C ILE A 208 11.57 11.37 15.30
N ILE A 209 11.12 12.25 14.41
CA ILE A 209 10.04 11.96 13.46
C ILE A 209 10.57 12.16 12.04
N PHE A 210 10.44 11.12 11.22
CA PHE A 210 10.56 11.22 9.77
C PHE A 210 9.21 11.06 9.11
N ILE A 211 9.01 11.78 8.01
CA ILE A 211 7.87 11.63 7.13
C ILE A 211 8.35 11.00 5.83
N GLN A 212 7.70 9.93 5.41
CA GLN A 212 7.89 9.33 4.10
C GLN A 212 6.69 9.69 3.21
N ILE A 213 6.98 10.39 2.11
CA ILE A 213 5.99 10.83 1.12
C ILE A 213 5.98 9.90 -0.10
N SER A 214 7.16 9.40 -0.49
CA SER A 214 7.33 8.39 -1.53
C SER A 214 8.43 7.39 -1.10
N PRO A 215 8.62 6.25 -1.79
CA PRO A 215 9.57 5.22 -1.37
C PRO A 215 10.99 5.73 -1.04
N PHE A 216 11.42 6.81 -1.70
CA PHE A 216 12.76 7.39 -1.57
C PHE A 216 12.76 8.85 -1.09
N GLU A 217 11.62 9.38 -0.63
CA GLU A 217 11.52 10.78 -0.19
C GLU A 217 11.12 10.86 1.27
N TYR A 218 12.13 11.16 2.08
CA TYR A 218 12.01 11.32 3.52
C TYR A 218 12.28 12.76 3.90
N TYR A 219 11.48 13.28 4.84
CA TYR A 219 11.63 14.60 5.41
C TYR A 219 11.78 14.49 6.92
N SER A 220 12.78 15.18 7.46
CA SER A 220 13.03 15.31 8.89
C SER A 220 12.16 16.43 9.46
N ILE A 221 11.37 16.17 10.51
CA ILE A 221 10.57 17.20 11.16
C ILE A 221 11.33 17.84 12.34
N THR A 222 11.83 17.01 13.25
CA THR A 222 12.36 17.47 14.54
C THR A 222 13.47 16.57 15.05
N ASP A 223 14.49 17.19 15.63
CA ASP A 223 15.56 16.58 16.42
C ASP A 223 15.61 17.32 17.76
N LYS A 224 14.75 16.93 18.71
CA LYS A 224 14.82 17.42 20.10
C LYS A 224 14.47 16.33 21.10
N THR A 225 15.20 16.38 22.20
CA THR A 225 15.18 15.51 23.39
C THR A 225 13.76 15.30 23.92
N ILE A 226 13.32 14.02 23.93
CA ILE A 226 12.24 13.44 24.75
C ILE A 226 11.08 14.41 25.00
N HIS A 227 10.08 14.39 24.13
CA HIS A 227 8.87 15.17 24.37
C HIS A 227 7.95 14.48 25.37
N ASP A 228 7.61 15.22 26.43
CA ASP A 228 6.50 14.91 27.31
C ASP A 228 5.19 14.84 26.51
N GLN A 229 4.29 13.96 26.95
CA GLN A 229 2.91 13.88 26.46
C GLN A 229 2.26 15.27 26.52
N SER A 230 1.24 15.54 25.69
CA SER A 230 0.47 16.81 25.62
C SER A 230 1.09 18.00 24.85
N SER A 231 2.18 17.81 24.11
CA SER A 231 2.78 18.90 23.33
C SER A 231 2.06 19.16 21.98
N ILE A 232 2.12 20.41 21.49
CA ILE A 232 1.68 20.77 20.14
C ILE A 232 2.91 21.09 19.29
N ILE A 233 3.14 20.30 18.25
CA ILE A 233 4.25 20.46 17.31
C ILE A 233 3.68 21.02 16.00
N ILE A 234 4.17 22.16 15.55
CA ILE A 234 3.80 22.75 14.27
C ILE A 234 5.05 22.85 13.41
N HIS A 235 5.06 22.18 12.26
CA HIS A 235 6.20 22.22 11.34
C HIS A 235 5.75 22.49 9.91
N THR A 236 6.51 23.32 9.19
CA THR A 236 6.28 23.57 7.77
C THR A 236 7.40 22.93 6.98
N ILE A 237 7.05 21.84 6.29
CA ILE A 237 7.98 21.03 5.52
C ILE A 237 8.42 21.81 4.30
N ASN A 238 9.72 21.95 4.15
CA ASN A 238 10.37 22.62 3.02
C ASN A 238 11.42 21.69 2.39
N GLN A 239 12.10 22.14 1.32
CA GLN A 239 13.09 21.34 0.61
C GLN A 239 14.36 21.04 1.43
N LEU A 240 14.71 21.88 2.41
CA LEU A 240 15.88 21.68 3.29
C LEU A 240 15.63 20.55 4.30
N ASP A 241 14.37 20.30 4.64
CA ASP A 241 13.98 19.19 5.52
C ASP A 241 14.16 17.81 4.85
N ARG A 242 14.36 17.78 3.53
CA ARG A 242 14.54 16.54 2.76
C ARG A 242 15.85 15.85 3.17
N CYS A 243 15.73 14.63 3.68
CA CYS A 243 16.89 13.80 3.98
C CYS A 243 17.65 13.48 2.68
N ARG A 244 18.97 13.66 2.70
CA ARG A 244 19.82 13.26 1.57
C ARG A 244 19.81 11.74 1.43
N SER A 245 19.75 11.27 0.19
CA SER A 245 19.93 9.84 -0.10
C SER A 245 21.34 9.43 0.29
N ILE A 246 21.46 8.33 1.04
CA ILE A 246 22.76 7.77 1.47
C ILE A 246 23.58 7.27 0.26
N TYR A 247 22.95 7.10 -0.91
CA TYR A 247 23.61 6.67 -2.14
C TYR A 247 24.40 7.78 -2.89
N ASN A 248 24.49 8.99 -2.34
CA ASN A 248 25.24 10.11 -2.92
C ASN A 248 26.43 10.56 -2.05
N ILE A 249 27.05 9.62 -1.32
CA ILE A 249 28.35 9.84 -0.64
C ILE A 249 29.35 8.84 -1.22
#